data_AF-A0A959KFT5-F1
#
_entry.id   AF-A0A959KFT5-F1
#
_cell.length_a   1.000
_cell.length_b   1.000
_cell.length_c   1.000
_cell.angle_alpha   90.00
_cell.angle_beta   90.00
_cell.angle_gamma   90.00
#
_symmetry.space_group_name_H-M   'P 1'
#
loop_
_entity.id
_entity.type
_entity.pdbx_description
1 polymer ?
#
loop_
_entity_poly.entity_id
_entity_poly.type
_entity_poly.pdbx_seq_one_letter_code
_entity_poly.pdbx_strand_id
1 'polypeptide(L)'
;MKINSTLSVLCLLLFALPLSATHNRAGEITYRQIDALTIEATVVTYTKASSVAADRDTLTIEWGDGAFSKAPRVNGGGFGELL
;
A
#
# COMPACT_ATOMS: atom_id res chain seq x y z
N MET A 1 41.73 -7.12 26.14
CA MET A 1 40.61 -6.25 26.57
C MET A 1 39.32 -7.03 26.40
N LYS A 2 38.69 -7.53 27.48
CA LYS A 2 37.42 -8.26 27.40
C LYS A 2 36.30 -7.24 27.30
N ILE A 3 35.57 -7.24 26.18
CA ILE A 3 34.42 -6.36 26.00
C ILE A 3 33.26 -7.03 26.74
N ASN A 4 32.65 -6.33 27.69
CA ASN A 4 31.50 -6.83 28.42
C ASN A 4 30.30 -6.82 27.49
N SER A 5 29.96 -7.99 26.93
CA SER A 5 28.89 -8.17 25.96
C SER A 5 27.55 -7.58 26.42
N THR A 6 27.27 -7.61 27.71
CA THR A 6 26.07 -7.03 28.33
C THR A 6 25.96 -5.53 28.12
N LEU A 7 27.06 -4.79 28.24
CA LEU A 7 27.09 -3.33 28.04
C LEU A 7 26.91 -2.97 26.56
N SER A 8 27.50 -3.77 25.67
CA SER A 8 27.34 -3.59 24.22
C SER A 8 25.90 -3.82 23.76
N VAL A 9 25.19 -4.81 24.31
CA VAL A 9 23.77 -5.07 24.00
C VAL A 9 22.88 -3.93 24.49
N LEU A 10 23.12 -3.42 25.71
CA LEU A 10 22.37 -2.29 26.25
C LEU A 10 22.55 -1.03 25.38
N CYS A 11 23.79 -0.78 24.93
CA CYS A 11 24.10 0.34 24.04
C CYS A 11 23.34 0.23 22.71
N LEU A 12 23.29 -0.96 22.10
CA LEU A 12 22.53 -1.21 20.86
C LEU A 12 21.01 -0.95 21.01
N LEU A 13 20.42 -1.31 22.15
CA LEU A 13 18.99 -1.07 22.40
C LEU A 13 18.65 0.42 22.52
N LEU A 14 19.59 1.25 22.99
CA LEU A 14 19.41 2.71 23.06
C LEU A 14 19.41 3.41 21.69
N PHE A 15 19.87 2.72 20.62
CA PHE A 15 19.88 3.24 19.25
C PHE A 15 18.74 2.70 18.37
N ALA A 16 17.75 2.00 18.95
CA ALA A 16 16.62 1.51 18.18
C ALA A 16 15.73 2.69 17.72
N LEU A 17 15.66 2.92 16.40
CA LEU A 17 14.80 3.94 15.80
C LEU A 17 13.43 3.35 15.43
N PRO A 18 12.34 4.12 15.56
CA PRO A 18 11.03 3.70 15.08
C PRO A 18 11.04 3.60 13.54
N LEU A 19 10.57 2.48 13.00
CA LEU A 19 10.38 2.30 11.56
C LEU A 19 8.91 2.52 11.19
N SER A 20 8.67 3.24 10.10
CA SER A 20 7.33 3.47 9.55
C SER A 20 7.16 2.74 8.23
N ALA A 21 5.94 2.32 7.92
CA ALA A 21 5.59 1.71 6.65
C ALA A 21 4.19 2.13 6.19
N THR A 22 4.00 2.21 4.88
CA THR A 22 2.81 2.78 4.23
C THR A 22 1.95 1.67 3.62
N HIS A 23 1.33 0.87 4.49
CA HIS A 23 0.50 -0.27 4.09
C HIS A 23 -0.97 0.11 3.92
N ASN A 24 -1.60 -0.42 2.87
CA ASN A 24 -3.05 -0.51 2.82
C ASN A 24 -3.52 -1.47 3.92
N ARG A 25 -4.65 -1.16 4.57
CA ARG A 25 -5.28 -2.03 5.56
C ARG A 25 -5.86 -3.28 4.91
N ALA A 26 -6.44 -3.11 3.74
CA ALA A 26 -6.96 -4.18 2.90
C ALA A 26 -7.04 -3.71 1.45
N GLY A 27 -7.29 -4.65 0.53
CA GLY A 27 -7.58 -4.38 -0.86
C GLY A 27 -8.54 -5.43 -1.42
N GLU A 28 -9.39 -5.00 -2.34
CA GLU A 28 -10.32 -5.84 -3.08
C GLU A 28 -10.17 -5.54 -4.57
N ILE A 29 -10.13 -6.60 -5.37
CA ILE A 29 -10.16 -6.50 -6.82
C ILE A 29 -11.34 -7.35 -7.30
N THR A 30 -12.28 -6.72 -7.98
CA THR A 30 -13.36 -7.41 -8.69
C THR A 30 -13.19 -7.17 -10.18
N TYR A 31 -13.52 -8.16 -11.00
CA TYR A 31 -13.44 -8.03 -12.44
C TYR A 31 -14.57 -8.78 -13.13
N ARG A 32 -14.91 -8.34 -14.33
CA ARG A 32 -15.83 -9.02 -15.25
C ARG A 32 -15.26 -9.00 -16.65
N GLN A 33 -15.34 -10.14 -17.34
CA GLN A 33 -15.03 -10.20 -18.76
C GLN A 33 -16.17 -9.58 -19.58
N ILE A 34 -15.85 -8.59 -20.40
CA ILE A 34 -16.81 -7.86 -21.24
C ILE A 34 -16.62 -8.13 -22.73
N ASP A 35 -15.49 -8.72 -23.12
CA ASP A 35 -15.22 -9.24 -24.46
C ASP A 35 -14.17 -10.36 -24.41
N ALA A 36 -13.91 -11.05 -25.52
CA ALA A 36 -12.98 -12.17 -25.63
C ALA A 36 -11.59 -11.86 -25.04
N LEU A 37 -11.09 -10.64 -25.22
CA LEU A 37 -9.79 -10.18 -24.71
C LEU A 37 -9.93 -8.87 -23.92
N THR A 38 -11.07 -8.66 -23.24
CA THR A 38 -11.32 -7.41 -22.51
C THR A 38 -12.01 -7.68 -21.19
N ILE A 39 -11.42 -7.16 -20.11
CA ILE A 39 -12.00 -7.17 -18.76
C ILE A 39 -12.23 -5.75 -18.26
N GLU A 40 -13.29 -5.59 -17.49
CA GLU A 40 -13.54 -4.43 -16.65
C GLU A 40 -13.15 -4.79 -15.22
N ALA A 41 -12.29 -4.00 -14.59
CA ALA A 41 -11.80 -4.24 -13.24
C ALA A 41 -12.08 -3.05 -12.33
N THR A 42 -12.50 -3.34 -11.10
CA THR A 42 -12.67 -2.36 -10.02
C THR A 42 -11.71 -2.72 -8.89
N VAL A 43 -10.93 -1.74 -8.45
CA VAL A 43 -9.99 -1.89 -7.33
C VAL A 43 -10.45 -0.99 -6.19
N VAL A 44 -10.63 -1.57 -5.00
CA VAL A 44 -10.94 -0.86 -3.77
C VAL A 44 -9.78 -1.04 -2.80
N THR A 45 -9.17 0.04 -2.35
CA THR A 45 -8.14 0.02 -1.30
C THR A 45 -8.67 0.64 -0.03
N TYR A 46 -8.51 -0.06 1.08
CA TYR A 46 -8.87 0.45 2.40
C TYR A 46 -7.60 0.94 3.08
N THR A 47 -7.54 2.23 3.41
CA THR A 47 -6.38 2.86 4.07
C THR A 47 -6.78 3.39 5.43
N LYS A 48 -5.80 3.56 6.33
CA LYS A 48 -6.06 4.28 7.60
C LYS A 48 -6.11 5.76 7.27
N ALA A 49 -7.17 6.47 7.64
CA ALA A 49 -7.32 7.91 7.35
C ALA A 49 -6.12 8.77 7.82
N SER A 50 -5.46 8.38 8.91
CA SER A 50 -4.25 9.07 9.40
C SER A 50 -2.96 8.73 8.63
N SER A 51 -3.01 7.87 7.62
CA SER A 51 -1.86 7.38 6.84
C SER A 51 -1.91 7.94 5.42
N VAL A 52 -1.59 9.23 5.30
CA VAL A 52 -1.62 9.97 4.02
C VAL A 52 -0.80 9.28 2.93
N ALA A 53 0.36 8.70 3.29
CA ALA A 53 1.22 8.05 2.32
C ALA A 53 0.73 6.67 1.84
N ALA A 54 -0.21 6.03 2.54
CA ALA A 54 -0.89 4.84 2.03
C ALA A 54 -2.02 5.21 1.05
N ASP A 55 -2.62 6.38 1.24
CA ASP A 55 -3.73 6.89 0.46
C ASP A 55 -3.27 7.43 -0.91
N ARG A 56 -3.34 6.58 -1.95
CA ARG A 56 -2.87 6.91 -3.30
C ARG A 56 -4.04 7.30 -4.19
N ASP A 57 -3.88 8.39 -4.93
CA ASP A 57 -4.88 8.88 -5.89
C ASP A 57 -4.96 8.04 -7.16
N THR A 58 -3.92 7.26 -7.46
CA THR A 58 -3.80 6.45 -8.67
C THR A 58 -3.08 5.15 -8.37
N LEU A 59 -3.56 4.05 -8.97
CA LEU A 59 -2.90 2.75 -8.95
C LEU A 59 -2.45 2.36 -10.36
N THR A 60 -1.36 1.60 -10.45
CA THR A 60 -0.96 0.97 -11.72
C THR A 60 -1.59 -0.41 -11.79
N ILE A 61 -2.23 -0.73 -12.91
CA ILE A 61 -2.74 -2.06 -13.19
C ILE A 61 -1.85 -2.70 -14.24
N GLU A 62 -1.32 -3.88 -13.91
CA GLU A 62 -0.61 -4.75 -14.84
C GLU A 62 -1.58 -5.83 -15.30
N TRP A 63 -1.89 -5.89 -16.60
CA TRP A 63 -2.93 -6.77 -17.12
C TRP A 63 -2.43 -8.20 -17.39
N GLY A 64 -1.13 -8.45 -17.24
CA GLY A 64 -0.51 -9.77 -17.41
C GLY A 64 -0.10 -10.10 -18.85
N ASP A 65 -0.44 -9.24 -19.82
CA ASP A 65 -0.07 -9.32 -21.24
C ASP A 65 1.07 -8.34 -21.61
N GLY A 66 1.67 -7.70 -20.60
CA GLY A 66 2.66 -6.64 -20.76
C GLY A 66 2.06 -5.25 -20.95
N ALA A 67 0.73 -5.11 -21.00
CA ALA A 67 0.06 -3.82 -20.96
C ALA A 67 -0.08 -3.31 -19.52
N PHE A 68 0.00 -1.99 -19.39
CA PHE A 68 -0.13 -1.28 -18.12
C PHE A 68 -1.15 -0.15 -18.29
N SER A 69 -1.94 0.09 -17.25
CA SER A 69 -2.79 1.27 -17.18
C SER A 69 -2.71 1.96 -15.82
N LYS A 70 -3.19 3.20 -15.76
CA LYS A 70 -3.34 3.98 -14.53
C LYS A 70 -4.82 4.05 -14.20
N ALA A 71 -5.19 3.55 -13.02
CA ALA A 71 -6.54 3.61 -12.47
C ALA A 71 -6.60 4.76 -11.45
N PRO A 72 -7.19 5.92 -11.80
CA PRO A 72 -7.39 7.00 -10.84
C PRO A 72 -8.49 6.64 -9.85
N ARG A 73 -8.45 7.26 -8.67
CA ARG A 73 -9.54 7.23 -7.70
C ARG A 73 -10.75 7.96 -8.26
N VAL A 74 -11.93 7.38 -8.04
CA VAL A 74 -13.20 7.90 -8.58
C VAL A 74 -14.30 8.10 -7.52
N ASN A 75 -14.05 7.78 -6.25
CA ASN A 75 -15.01 7.96 -5.15
C ASN A 75 -14.75 9.22 -4.30
N GLY A 76 -15.74 9.67 -3.53
CA GLY A 76 -15.61 10.83 -2.64
C GLY A 76 -15.12 12.10 -3.32
N GLY A 77 -15.49 12.33 -4.59
CA GLY A 77 -15.00 13.47 -5.39
C GLY A 77 -13.48 13.45 -5.65
N GLY A 78 -12.83 12.29 -5.57
CA GLY A 78 -11.38 12.13 -5.73
C GLY A 78 -10.61 12.13 -4.40
N PHE A 79 -11.28 12.32 -3.25
CA PHE A 79 -10.65 12.29 -1.94
C PHE A 79 -10.80 10.97 -1.19
N GLY A 80 -11.59 10.03 -1.72
CA GLY A 80 -11.95 8.81 -1.01
C GLY A 80 -13.10 9.06 -0.02
N GLU A 81 -13.63 7.98 0.53
CA GLU A 81 -14.77 8.03 1.45
C GLU A 81 -14.34 7.46 2.81
N LEU A 82 -14.72 8.17 3.88
CA LEU A 82 -14.51 7.70 5.24
C LEU A 82 -15.63 6.72 5.59
N LEU A 83 -15.24 5.51 5.99
CA LEU A 83 -16.12 4.44 6.47
C LEU A 83 -16.07 4.35 7.99
#